data_AF-A0A3A5ICE3-F1
#
_entry.id   AF-A0A3A5ICE3-F1
#
_cell.length_a   1.000
_cell.length_b   1.000
_cell.length_c   1.000
_cell.angle_alpha   90.00
_cell.angle_beta   90.00
_cell.angle_gamma   90.00
#
_symmetry.space_group_name_H-M   'P 1'
#
loop_
_entity.id
_entity.type
_entity.pdbx_description
1 polymer ?
#
loop_
_entity_poly.entity_id
_entity_poly.type
_entity_poly.pdbx_seq_one_letter_code
_entity_poly.pdbx_strand_id
1 'polypeptide(L)'
;MIKKGVLLILCFFLSGCIQKSIIDEVHTQRGVGYDTASNDKIRGTILLAEYSTDRTTKNVTMSVVDQSSVNILNKAQRQSDATIVYGSLKLVLFSEAIAKKEIIEISDAFVRDARIGSRVYFAISEGRAQEMLEGDYGKQGNATYISQTLEHNIASGDVPRTNLHLFVYNYTQQGKTAYLPMVKKLNEDRIDISGIGLLDWQGRLIDKVSNDDMFYFKLLVDKYSAGTKTVKLDGDRATIKSIRSENKIKVSKKILLASRLT
;
A
#
# COMPACT_ATOMS: atom_id res chain seq x y z
N MET A 1 57.34 6.20 -0.30
CA MET A 1 56.73 5.28 0.68
C MET A 1 55.57 5.91 1.48
N ILE A 2 55.58 7.21 1.77
CA ILE A 2 54.55 7.92 2.56
C ILE A 2 53.12 7.81 1.99
N LYS A 3 52.95 7.84 0.66
CA LYS A 3 51.63 7.71 0.02
C LYS A 3 50.92 6.36 0.27
N LYS A 4 51.67 5.26 0.45
CA LYS A 4 51.09 3.94 0.75
C LYS A 4 50.64 3.82 2.21
N GLY A 5 51.34 4.48 3.14
CA GLY A 5 50.98 4.51 4.56
C GLY A 5 49.71 5.30 4.85
N VAL A 6 49.52 6.43 4.15
CA VAL A 6 48.30 7.27 4.28
C VAL A 6 47.05 6.52 3.81
N LEU A 7 47.14 5.75 2.72
CA LEU A 7 46.02 4.95 2.21
C LEU A 7 45.62 3.82 3.19
N LEU A 8 46.60 3.20 3.84
CA LEU A 8 46.35 2.14 4.82
C LEU A 8 45.70 2.68 6.10
N ILE A 9 46.14 3.86 6.56
CA ILE A 9 45.54 4.58 7.70
C ILE A 9 44.10 4.99 7.38
N LEU A 10 43.83 5.45 6.16
CA LEU A 10 42.47 5.82 5.75
C LEU A 10 41.52 4.62 5.81
N CYS A 11 41.97 3.41 5.42
CA CYS A 11 41.15 2.19 5.51
C CYS A 11 40.76 1.81 6.95
N PHE A 12 41.56 2.16 7.96
CA PHE A 12 41.21 1.93 9.37
C PHE A 12 40.14 2.89 9.89
N PHE A 13 40.01 4.08 9.30
CA PHE A 13 38.95 5.05 9.64
C PHE A 13 37.62 4.78 8.90
N LEU A 14 37.58 3.81 7.98
CA LEU A 14 36.35 3.37 7.30
C LEU A 14 35.62 2.23 8.03
N SER A 15 36.08 1.78 9.19
CA SER A 15 35.34 0.81 10.01
C SER A 15 34.17 1.49 10.74
N GLY A 16 33.12 1.83 9.98
CA GLY A 16 31.85 2.26 10.54
C GLY A 16 31.26 1.15 11.41
N CYS A 17 30.97 1.46 12.67
CA CYS A 17 30.26 0.55 13.55
C CYS A 17 28.80 0.47 13.09
N ILE A 18 28.43 -0.63 12.42
CA ILE A 18 27.04 -0.85 12.02
C ILE A 18 26.26 -1.37 13.22
N GLN A 19 25.25 -0.63 13.65
CA GLN A 19 24.37 -1.04 14.73
C GLN A 19 23.55 -2.26 14.26
N LYS A 20 23.77 -3.41 14.89
CA LYS A 20 23.06 -4.65 14.57
C LYS A 20 21.71 -4.63 15.30
N SER A 21 20.62 -4.92 14.59
CA SER A 21 19.35 -5.32 15.23
C SER A 21 19.21 -6.83 15.11
N ILE A 22 19.14 -7.52 16.24
CA ILE A 22 18.90 -8.97 16.27
C ILE A 22 17.40 -9.19 16.03
N ILE A 23 17.05 -10.11 15.12
CA ILE A 23 15.65 -10.37 14.74
C ILE A 23 14.80 -10.77 15.95
N ASP A 24 15.40 -11.45 16.93
CA ASP A 24 14.74 -11.92 18.15
C ASP A 24 14.48 -10.81 19.19
N GLU A 25 15.04 -9.60 19.00
CA GLU A 25 14.88 -8.45 19.90
C GLU A 25 14.05 -7.31 19.28
N VAL A 26 13.40 -7.55 18.14
CA VAL A 26 12.61 -6.54 17.42
C VAL A 26 11.26 -7.05 16.98
N HIS A 27 10.25 -6.20 17.11
CA HIS A 27 8.95 -6.41 16.53
C HIS A 27 8.95 -5.95 15.07
N THR A 28 8.71 -6.86 14.14
CA THR A 28 8.69 -6.51 12.73
C THR A 28 7.29 -6.09 12.30
N GLN A 29 7.11 -4.81 11.99
CA GLN A 29 5.87 -4.31 11.43
C GLN A 29 5.70 -4.81 9.99
N ARG A 30 4.58 -5.47 9.72
CA ARG A 30 4.22 -5.98 8.39
C ARG A 30 3.07 -5.21 7.74
N GLY A 31 2.18 -4.64 8.54
CA GLY A 31 1.07 -3.83 8.05
C GLY A 31 0.74 -2.66 8.96
N VAL A 32 0.04 -1.66 8.42
CA VAL A 32 -0.62 -0.63 9.21
C VAL A 32 -1.94 -0.23 8.58
N GLY A 33 -2.96 -0.02 9.41
CA GLY A 33 -4.29 0.41 9.02
C GLY A 33 -4.61 1.76 9.66
N TYR A 34 -5.22 2.65 8.90
CA TYR A 34 -5.66 3.96 9.38
C TYR A 34 -7.19 4.06 9.32
N ASP A 35 -7.78 4.31 10.47
CA ASP A 35 -9.20 4.50 10.68
C ASP A 35 -9.48 5.90 11.25
N THR A 36 -10.66 6.45 10.99
CA THR A 36 -11.12 7.66 11.70
C THR A 36 -11.41 7.33 13.17
N ALA A 37 -11.04 8.24 14.07
CA ALA A 37 -11.39 8.19 15.48
C ALA A 37 -12.18 9.45 15.89
N SER A 38 -12.64 9.49 17.14
CA SER A 38 -13.36 10.66 17.68
C SER A 38 -12.48 11.92 17.73
N ASN A 39 -13.11 13.09 17.73
CA ASN A 39 -12.46 14.41 17.84
C ASN A 39 -11.43 14.68 16.73
N ASP A 40 -11.76 14.32 15.48
CA ASP A 40 -10.90 14.45 14.29
C ASP A 40 -9.52 13.81 14.43
N LYS A 41 -9.42 12.78 15.27
CA LYS A 41 -8.21 11.97 15.39
C LYS A 41 -8.24 10.82 14.40
N ILE A 42 -7.08 10.23 14.21
CA ILE A 42 -6.89 9.00 13.47
C ILE A 42 -6.48 7.88 14.44
N ARG A 43 -6.98 6.69 14.18
CA ARG A 43 -6.54 5.45 14.81
C ARG A 43 -5.60 4.75 13.85
N GLY A 44 -4.37 4.51 14.29
CA GLY A 44 -3.45 3.63 13.60
C GLY A 44 -3.42 2.26 14.27
N THR A 45 -3.71 1.23 13.50
CA THR A 45 -3.55 -0.17 13.91
C THR A 45 -2.30 -0.73 13.24
N ILE A 46 -1.29 -1.04 14.04
CA ILE A 46 -0.02 -1.61 13.61
C ILE A 46 -0.12 -3.12 13.71
N LEU A 47 0.19 -3.81 12.61
CA LEU A 47 0.26 -5.26 12.56
C LEU A 47 1.72 -5.70 12.64
N LEU A 48 2.06 -6.35 13.74
CA LEU A 48 3.34 -6.99 14.02
C LEU A 48 3.26 -8.47 13.68
N ALA A 49 4.34 -9.00 13.11
CA ALA A 49 4.49 -10.43 12.87
C ALA A 49 5.50 -11.00 13.87
N GLU A 50 5.03 -11.91 14.71
CA GLU A 50 5.86 -12.75 15.57
C GLU A 50 6.09 -14.09 14.87
N TYR A 51 7.36 -14.48 14.72
CA TYR A 51 7.73 -15.75 14.11
C TYR A 51 7.91 -16.82 15.17
N SER A 52 7.08 -17.86 15.09
CA SER A 52 7.19 -19.03 15.95
C SER A 52 8.13 -20.07 15.36
N THR A 53 8.68 -20.93 16.22
CA THR A 53 9.61 -22.01 15.86
C THR A 53 9.00 -23.04 14.89
N ASP A 54 7.67 -23.13 14.83
CA ASP A 54 6.91 -24.01 13.93
C ASP A 54 6.63 -23.39 12.54
N ARG A 55 7.28 -22.26 12.22
CA ARG A 55 7.10 -21.48 10.98
C ARG A 55 5.70 -20.88 10.82
N THR A 56 4.91 -20.82 11.87
CA THR A 56 3.69 -20.01 11.87
C THR A 56 4.01 -18.55 12.17
N THR A 57 3.28 -17.66 11.51
CA THR A 57 3.30 -16.23 11.84
C THR A 57 2.13 -15.93 12.74
N LYS A 58 2.40 -15.49 13.96
CA LYS A 58 1.38 -14.97 14.87
C LYS A 58 1.21 -13.48 14.59
N ASN A 59 -0.03 -13.09 14.30
CA ASN A 59 -0.40 -11.69 14.11
C ASN A 59 -0.66 -11.06 15.49
N VAL A 60 0.05 -9.97 15.79
CA VAL A 60 -0.23 -9.14 16.95
C VAL A 60 -0.57 -7.74 16.46
N THR A 61 -1.74 -7.23 16.85
CA THR A 61 -2.16 -5.87 16.51
C THR A 61 -2.05 -4.96 17.72
N MET A 62 -1.58 -3.73 17.49
CA MET A 62 -1.57 -2.65 18.46
C MET A 62 -2.27 -1.45 17.86
N SER A 63 -3.29 -0.92 18.55
CA SER A 63 -4.06 0.23 18.07
C SER A 63 -3.81 1.46 18.94
N VAL A 64 -3.50 2.57 18.29
CA VAL A 64 -3.20 3.84 18.95
C VAL A 64 -3.97 4.98 18.28
N VAL A 65 -4.42 5.95 19.09
CA VAL A 65 -5.13 7.13 18.60
C VAL A 65 -4.27 8.39 18.79
N ASP A 66 -4.13 9.17 17.71
CA ASP A 66 -3.49 10.49 17.71
C ASP A 66 -4.04 11.38 16.58
N GLN A 67 -3.64 12.64 16.52
CA GLN A 67 -3.92 13.52 15.39
C GLN A 67 -2.93 13.29 14.24
N SER A 68 -1.70 12.86 14.53
CA SER A 68 -0.65 12.66 13.52
C SER A 68 -0.26 11.19 13.35
N SER A 69 -0.08 10.76 12.10
CA SER A 69 0.37 9.40 11.74
C SER A 69 1.77 9.11 12.29
N VAL A 70 2.63 10.13 12.36
CA VAL A 70 3.98 10.05 12.93
C VAL A 70 3.89 9.83 14.45
N ASN A 71 2.98 10.54 15.13
CA ASN A 71 2.79 10.39 16.57
C ASN A 71 2.18 9.04 16.94
N ILE A 72 1.32 8.46 16.09
CA ILE A 72 0.84 7.08 16.25
C ILE A 72 2.03 6.13 16.35
N LEU A 73 2.99 6.21 15.43
CA LEU A 73 4.17 5.33 15.44
C LEU A 73 5.02 5.56 16.68
N ASN A 74 5.26 6.82 17.07
CA ASN A 74 6.01 7.15 18.28
C ASN A 74 5.32 6.63 19.56
N LYS A 75 3.99 6.72 19.63
CA LYS A 75 3.21 6.20 20.75
C LYS A 75 3.22 4.67 20.79
N ALA A 76 3.04 4.02 19.66
CA ALA A 76 3.14 2.56 19.57
C ALA A 76 4.53 2.07 19.98
N GLN A 77 5.59 2.77 19.56
CA GLN A 77 6.95 2.46 19.96
C GLN A 77 7.16 2.56 21.49
N ARG A 78 6.49 3.50 22.17
CA ARG A 78 6.53 3.62 23.65
C ARG A 78 5.69 2.57 24.38
N GLN A 79 4.66 2.04 23.72
CA GLN A 79 3.77 1.02 24.28
C GLN A 79 4.25 -0.40 23.99
N SER A 80 5.23 -0.55 23.09
CA SER A 80 5.85 -1.83 22.77
C SER A 80 6.97 -2.15 23.75
N ASP A 81 7.08 -3.43 24.08
CA ASP A 81 8.14 -4.02 24.90
C ASP A 81 9.44 -4.24 24.13
N ALA A 82 9.43 -4.09 22.80
CA ALA A 82 10.62 -4.14 21.95
C ALA A 82 10.60 -3.06 20.86
N THR A 83 11.73 -2.91 20.15
CA THR A 83 11.81 -1.94 19.06
C THR A 83 10.96 -2.39 17.87
N ILE A 84 10.09 -1.51 17.37
CA ILE A 84 9.30 -1.77 16.16
C ILE A 84 10.13 -1.33 14.94
N VAL A 85 10.37 -2.26 14.02
CA VAL A 85 11.13 -2.01 12.79
C VAL A 85 10.24 -2.10 11.54
N TYR A 86 10.47 -1.19 10.59
CA TYR A 86 9.62 -1.01 9.40
C TYR A 86 10.17 -1.64 8.11
N GLY A 87 11.39 -2.18 8.15
CA GLY A 87 12.10 -2.65 6.95
C GLY A 87 11.42 -3.78 6.18
N SER A 88 10.41 -4.41 6.77
CA SER A 88 9.61 -5.46 6.14
C SER A 88 8.13 -5.10 5.98
N LEU A 89 7.77 -3.82 6.05
CA LEU A 89 6.41 -3.36 5.78
C LEU A 89 5.97 -3.85 4.39
N LYS A 90 4.76 -4.41 4.32
CA LYS A 90 4.17 -4.94 3.08
C LYS A 90 2.95 -4.16 2.63
N LEU A 91 2.17 -3.65 3.59
CA LEU A 91 0.83 -3.15 3.34
C LEU A 91 0.51 -1.92 4.20
N VAL A 92 -0.11 -0.92 3.59
CA VAL A 92 -0.79 0.18 4.27
C VAL A 92 -2.24 0.20 3.82
N LEU A 93 -3.15 0.18 4.78
CA LEU A 93 -4.59 0.27 4.55
C LEU A 93 -5.12 1.62 5.03
N PHE A 94 -5.88 2.29 4.18
CA PHE A 94 -6.67 3.45 4.55
C PHE A 94 -8.12 3.04 4.58
N SER A 95 -8.83 3.21 5.69
CA SER A 95 -10.29 3.06 5.65
C SER A 95 -10.89 4.02 4.63
N GLU A 96 -12.01 3.65 4.04
CA GLU A 96 -12.73 4.53 3.10
C GLU A 96 -13.03 5.90 3.74
N ALA A 97 -13.30 5.94 5.05
CA ALA A 97 -13.53 7.16 5.79
C ALA A 97 -12.29 8.08 5.85
N ILE A 98 -11.09 7.51 6.05
CA ILE A 98 -9.84 8.27 5.94
C ILE A 98 -9.58 8.69 4.50
N ALA A 99 -9.78 7.78 3.54
CA ALA A 99 -9.55 8.05 2.13
C ALA A 99 -10.42 9.18 1.60
N LYS A 100 -11.67 9.30 2.04
CA LYS A 100 -12.57 10.42 1.70
C LYS A 100 -12.13 11.77 2.27
N LYS A 101 -11.40 11.78 3.39
CA LYS A 101 -10.86 13.02 3.98
C LYS A 101 -9.64 13.50 3.22
N GLU A 102 -8.57 12.70 3.24
CA GLU A 102 -7.29 12.88 2.54
C GLU A 102 -6.32 11.80 3.02
N ILE A 103 -5.48 11.26 2.13
CA ILE A 103 -4.42 10.29 2.51
C ILE A 103 -3.00 10.84 2.37
N ILE A 104 -2.81 12.04 1.81
CA ILE A 104 -1.48 12.53 1.41
C ILE A 104 -0.61 12.83 2.62
N GLU A 105 -1.15 13.49 3.65
CA GLU A 105 -0.42 13.73 4.89
C GLU A 105 0.09 12.43 5.53
N ILE A 106 -0.76 11.39 5.56
CA ILE A 106 -0.37 10.08 6.09
C ILE A 106 0.66 9.42 5.17
N SER A 107 0.49 9.53 3.85
CA SER A 107 1.37 8.94 2.84
C SER A 107 2.78 9.56 2.84
N ASP A 108 2.90 10.85 3.13
CA ASP A 108 4.19 11.58 3.17
C ASP A 108 5.18 10.93 4.14
N ALA A 109 4.68 10.46 5.30
CA ALA A 109 5.49 9.77 6.29
C ALA A 109 6.17 8.50 5.73
N PHE A 110 5.50 7.77 4.84
CA PHE A 110 6.05 6.55 4.22
C PHE A 110 7.10 6.85 3.16
N VAL A 111 6.95 7.96 2.44
CA VAL A 111 7.88 8.36 1.37
C VAL A 111 9.19 8.89 1.95
N ARG A 112 9.12 9.57 3.11
CA ARG A 112 10.28 10.22 3.74
C ARG A 112 11.17 9.27 4.53
N ASP A 113 10.66 8.11 4.94
CA ASP A 113 11.45 7.11 5.67
C ASP A 113 12.14 6.14 4.70
N ALA A 114 13.46 6.32 4.52
CA ALA A 114 14.27 5.49 3.65
C ALA A 114 14.34 4.00 4.04
N ARG A 115 13.89 3.62 5.25
CA ARG A 115 13.79 2.22 5.68
C ARG A 115 12.59 1.52 5.05
N ILE A 116 11.61 2.26 4.56
CA ILE A 116 10.37 1.73 3.97
C ILE A 116 10.59 1.44 2.49
N GLY A 117 10.29 0.20 2.09
CA GLY A 117 10.45 -0.23 0.71
C GLY A 117 9.45 0.45 -0.23
N SER A 118 9.91 0.89 -1.40
CA SER A 118 9.06 1.50 -2.43
C SER A 118 8.00 0.55 -3.03
N ARG A 119 8.10 -0.75 -2.74
CA ARG A 119 7.18 -1.82 -3.17
C ARG A 119 6.04 -2.10 -2.18
N VAL A 120 5.95 -1.36 -1.07
CA VAL A 120 4.81 -1.46 -0.15
C VAL A 120 3.51 -1.23 -0.92
N TYR A 121 2.49 -2.05 -0.68
CA TYR A 121 1.18 -1.85 -1.27
C TYR A 121 0.35 -0.88 -0.42
N PHE A 122 -0.26 0.09 -1.10
CA PHE A 122 -1.30 0.93 -0.52
C PHE A 122 -2.65 0.44 -1.04
N ALA A 123 -3.65 0.34 -0.16
CA ALA A 123 -5.01 -0.01 -0.54
C ALA A 123 -6.03 0.71 0.35
N ILE A 124 -7.25 0.83 -0.14
CA ILE A 124 -8.38 1.39 0.61
C ILE A 124 -9.23 0.24 1.11
N SER A 125 -9.56 0.19 2.41
CA SER A 125 -10.51 -0.80 2.92
C SER A 125 -11.93 -0.25 2.89
N GLU A 126 -12.86 -1.03 2.34
CA GLU A 126 -14.29 -0.86 2.61
C GLU A 126 -14.55 -1.29 4.05
N GLY A 127 -15.01 -0.34 4.88
CA GLY A 127 -15.06 -0.54 6.33
C GLY A 127 -13.73 -0.26 7.02
N ARG A 128 -13.58 -0.80 8.24
CA ARG A 128 -12.44 -0.47 9.11
C ARG A 128 -11.16 -1.19 8.69
N ALA A 129 -10.08 -0.43 8.55
CA ALA A 129 -8.76 -0.97 8.23
C ALA A 129 -8.25 -1.90 9.33
N GLN A 130 -8.57 -1.60 10.59
CA GLN A 130 -8.31 -2.48 11.72
C GLN A 130 -8.91 -3.89 11.52
N GLU A 131 -10.18 -3.99 11.10
CA GLU A 131 -10.87 -5.28 10.95
C GLU A 131 -10.28 -6.12 9.82
N MET A 132 -9.74 -5.47 8.78
CA MET A 132 -8.98 -6.14 7.74
C MET A 132 -7.68 -6.74 8.29
N LEU A 133 -6.98 -6.04 9.19
CA LEU A 133 -5.71 -6.51 9.76
C LEU A 133 -5.89 -7.57 10.87
N GLU A 134 -7.07 -7.66 11.48
CA GLU A 134 -7.41 -8.56 12.59
C GLU A 134 -8.10 -9.87 12.13
N GLY A 135 -8.28 -10.10 10.82
CA GLY A 135 -8.87 -11.33 10.29
C GLY A 135 -8.04 -12.61 10.56
N ASP A 136 -8.58 -13.78 10.20
CA ASP A 136 -7.90 -15.07 10.31
C ASP A 136 -7.61 -15.66 8.92
N TYR A 137 -6.61 -15.09 8.25
CA TYR A 137 -6.26 -15.50 6.88
C TYR A 137 -5.22 -16.62 6.82
N GLY A 138 -5.06 -17.37 7.91
CA GLY A 138 -4.13 -18.48 8.02
C GLY A 138 -2.69 -18.10 8.40
N LYS A 139 -1.76 -19.05 8.19
CA LYS A 139 -0.47 -19.10 8.90
C LYS A 139 0.63 -18.14 8.43
N GLN A 140 0.42 -17.45 7.31
CA GLN A 140 1.45 -16.60 6.67
C GLN A 140 1.47 -15.15 7.18
N GLY A 141 0.54 -14.80 8.05
CA GLY A 141 0.35 -13.45 8.56
C GLY A 141 -0.54 -12.58 7.67
N ASN A 142 -1.30 -11.68 8.29
CA ASN A 142 -2.43 -11.03 7.61
C ASN A 142 -1.99 -10.02 6.54
N ALA A 143 -0.96 -9.21 6.82
CA ALA A 143 -0.40 -8.31 5.82
C ALA A 143 0.18 -9.08 4.63
N THR A 144 0.81 -10.25 4.86
CA THR A 144 1.33 -11.10 3.79
C THR A 144 0.18 -11.61 2.92
N TYR A 145 -0.86 -12.18 3.53
CA TYR A 145 -2.04 -12.66 2.81
C TYR A 145 -2.66 -11.55 1.95
N ILE A 146 -2.97 -10.39 2.53
CA ILE A 146 -3.59 -9.29 1.78
C ILE A 146 -2.68 -8.81 0.65
N SER A 147 -1.37 -8.66 0.91
CA SER A 147 -0.40 -8.23 -0.11
C SER A 147 -0.27 -9.25 -1.26
N GLN A 148 -0.34 -10.54 -0.97
CA GLN A 148 -0.31 -11.60 -1.98
C GLN A 148 -1.62 -11.67 -2.76
N THR A 149 -2.77 -11.40 -2.13
CA THR A 149 -4.04 -11.27 -2.84
C THR A 149 -3.98 -10.12 -3.83
N LEU A 150 -3.39 -8.98 -3.46
CA LEU A 150 -3.14 -7.87 -4.40
C LEU A 150 -2.18 -8.27 -5.51
N GLU A 151 -1.03 -8.88 -5.17
CA GLU A 151 -0.03 -9.31 -6.14
C GLU A 151 -0.60 -10.31 -7.16
N HIS A 152 -1.37 -11.29 -6.68
CA HIS A 152 -2.08 -12.24 -7.52
C HIS A 152 -3.05 -11.53 -8.48
N ASN A 153 -3.88 -10.61 -7.99
CA ASN A 153 -4.83 -9.89 -8.84
C ASN A 153 -4.16 -8.88 -9.78
N ILE A 154 -2.96 -8.40 -9.46
CA ILE A 154 -2.14 -7.61 -10.39
C ILE A 154 -1.61 -8.51 -11.52
N ALA A 155 -1.13 -9.71 -11.18
CA ALA A 155 -0.53 -10.63 -12.14
C ALA A 155 -1.56 -11.33 -13.04
N SER A 156 -2.67 -11.81 -12.48
CA SER A 156 -3.64 -12.65 -13.20
C SER A 156 -5.06 -12.12 -13.22
N GLY A 157 -5.36 -11.06 -12.47
CA GLY A 157 -6.69 -10.44 -12.40
C GLY A 157 -6.75 -9.07 -13.07
N ASP A 158 -7.74 -8.29 -12.64
CA ASP A 158 -8.08 -6.98 -13.21
C ASP A 158 -7.57 -5.80 -12.38
N VAL A 159 -6.71 -6.04 -11.39
CA VAL A 159 -6.04 -4.96 -10.65
C VAL A 159 -4.88 -4.41 -11.49
N PRO A 160 -4.81 -3.10 -11.77
CA PRO A 160 -3.65 -2.50 -12.41
C PRO A 160 -2.43 -2.49 -11.49
N ARG A 161 -1.22 -2.52 -12.05
CA ARG A 161 0.02 -2.40 -11.27
C ARG A 161 -0.02 -1.19 -10.35
N THR A 162 0.31 -1.43 -9.09
CA THR A 162 0.35 -0.42 -8.03
C THR A 162 1.39 -0.78 -6.97
N ASN A 163 1.84 0.23 -6.23
CA ASN A 163 2.63 0.20 -5.00
C ASN A 163 2.87 1.66 -4.59
N LEU A 164 3.57 1.89 -3.47
CA LEU A 164 3.93 3.22 -3.00
C LEU A 164 4.61 4.06 -4.08
N HIS A 165 5.59 3.51 -4.81
CA HIS A 165 6.27 4.24 -5.88
C HIS A 165 5.33 4.68 -7.00
N LEU A 166 4.48 3.78 -7.50
CA LEU A 166 3.54 4.07 -8.58
C LEU A 166 2.43 5.02 -8.12
N PHE A 167 1.99 4.91 -6.87
CA PHE A 167 1.06 5.86 -6.26
C PHE A 167 1.64 7.27 -6.26
N VAL A 168 2.85 7.46 -5.70
CA VAL A 168 3.54 8.77 -5.66
C VAL A 168 3.79 9.29 -7.07
N TYR A 169 4.21 8.42 -7.99
CA TYR A 169 4.40 8.79 -9.39
C TYR A 169 3.08 9.28 -10.00
N ASN A 170 1.97 8.55 -9.87
CA ASN A 170 0.70 8.98 -10.46
C ASN A 170 0.14 10.25 -9.80
N TYR A 171 0.30 10.40 -8.48
CA TYR A 171 -0.16 11.57 -7.73
C TYR A 171 0.59 12.86 -8.11
N THR A 172 1.90 12.78 -8.34
CA THR A 172 2.74 13.96 -8.63
C THR A 172 2.74 14.37 -10.10
N GLN A 173 2.24 13.51 -11.00
CA GLN A 173 2.26 13.77 -12.44
C GLN A 173 1.04 14.58 -12.90
N GLN A 174 1.30 15.64 -13.65
CA GLN A 174 0.24 16.46 -14.23
C GLN A 174 -0.60 15.66 -15.24
N GLY A 175 -1.93 15.77 -15.13
CA GLY A 175 -2.86 15.08 -16.03
C GLY A 175 -3.04 13.60 -15.73
N LYS A 176 -2.57 13.13 -14.57
CA LYS A 176 -2.86 11.80 -14.04
C LYS A 176 -3.72 11.89 -12.79
N THR A 177 -4.55 10.87 -12.62
CA THR A 177 -5.33 10.64 -11.41
C THR A 177 -4.64 9.52 -10.64
N ALA A 178 -4.36 9.74 -9.35
CA ALA A 178 -3.87 8.67 -8.49
C ALA A 178 -5.02 7.70 -8.19
N TYR A 179 -4.69 6.43 -8.05
CA TYR A 179 -5.68 5.40 -7.77
C TYR A 179 -5.08 4.32 -6.87
N LEU A 180 -5.93 3.70 -6.06
CA LEU A 180 -5.56 2.61 -5.16
C LEU A 180 -6.58 1.47 -5.27
N PRO A 181 -6.15 0.21 -5.17
CA PRO A 181 -7.08 -0.91 -5.09
C PRO A 181 -7.93 -0.79 -3.83
N MET A 182 -9.21 -1.17 -3.95
CA MET A 182 -10.13 -1.27 -2.82
C MET A 182 -10.27 -2.73 -2.41
N VAL A 183 -10.20 -2.98 -1.10
CA VAL A 183 -10.32 -4.30 -0.51
C VAL A 183 -11.50 -4.32 0.46
N LYS A 184 -12.23 -5.43 0.52
CA LYS A 184 -13.32 -5.62 1.47
C LYS A 184 -13.18 -6.98 2.15
N LYS A 185 -13.61 -7.06 3.40
CA LYS A 185 -13.72 -8.33 4.13
C LYS A 185 -14.98 -9.06 3.63
N LEU A 186 -14.85 -10.32 3.22
CA LEU A 186 -16.01 -11.16 2.90
C LEU A 186 -16.53 -11.88 4.15
N ASN A 187 -15.60 -12.34 4.97
CA ASN A 187 -15.78 -13.07 6.21
C ASN A 187 -14.45 -13.08 6.98
N GLU A 188 -14.37 -13.82 8.08
CA GLU A 188 -13.18 -13.84 8.93
C GLU A 188 -11.92 -14.37 8.22
N ASP A 189 -12.06 -15.27 7.24
CA ASP A 189 -10.94 -15.96 6.60
C ASP A 189 -10.61 -15.49 5.18
N ARG A 190 -11.44 -14.60 4.59
CA ARG A 190 -11.26 -14.14 3.20
C ARG A 190 -11.57 -12.67 2.99
N ILE A 191 -10.82 -12.11 2.04
CA ILE A 191 -11.02 -10.77 1.51
C ILE A 191 -11.31 -10.84 0.02
N ASP A 192 -11.81 -9.75 -0.52
CA ASP A 192 -12.04 -9.56 -1.95
C ASP A 192 -11.55 -8.19 -2.42
N ILE A 193 -11.26 -8.07 -3.71
CA ILE A 193 -10.98 -6.79 -4.36
C ILE A 193 -12.31 -6.22 -4.84
N SER A 194 -12.76 -5.14 -4.21
CA SER A 194 -14.09 -4.59 -4.49
C SER A 194 -14.10 -3.58 -5.65
N GLY A 195 -12.94 -3.05 -6.04
CA GLY A 195 -12.82 -2.04 -7.08
C GLY A 195 -11.48 -1.32 -7.05
N ILE A 196 -11.43 -0.17 -7.73
CA ILE A 196 -10.32 0.77 -7.69
C ILE A 196 -10.83 2.14 -7.26
N GLY A 197 -10.28 2.70 -6.18
CA GLY A 197 -10.61 4.04 -5.72
C GLY A 197 -9.83 5.09 -6.50
N LEU A 198 -10.52 6.13 -6.97
CA LEU A 198 -9.95 7.26 -7.68
C LEU A 198 -9.77 8.43 -6.74
N LEU A 199 -8.55 8.96 -6.71
CA LEU A 199 -8.14 10.02 -5.79
C LEU A 199 -7.98 11.33 -6.55
N ASP A 200 -8.53 12.41 -6.00
CA ASP A 200 -8.32 13.75 -6.55
C ASP A 200 -6.90 14.28 -6.27
N TRP A 201 -6.65 15.53 -6.67
CA TRP A 201 -5.35 16.18 -6.51
C TRP A 201 -4.97 16.47 -5.05
N GLN A 202 -5.94 16.42 -4.12
CA GLN A 202 -5.71 16.50 -2.68
C GLN A 202 -5.54 15.10 -2.06
N GLY A 203 -5.64 14.04 -2.87
CA GLY A 203 -5.58 12.65 -2.42
C GLY A 203 -6.82 12.21 -1.64
N ARG A 204 -7.99 12.77 -1.99
CA ARG A 204 -9.29 12.35 -1.45
C ARG A 204 -9.96 11.37 -2.40
N LEU A 205 -10.56 10.33 -1.86
CA LEU A 205 -11.40 9.39 -2.61
C LEU A 205 -12.66 10.09 -3.08
N ILE A 206 -12.75 10.31 -4.39
CA ILE A 206 -13.88 11.01 -5.02
C ILE A 206 -14.80 10.08 -5.79
N ASP A 207 -14.29 8.94 -6.26
CA ASP A 207 -15.06 7.99 -7.05
C ASP A 207 -14.43 6.59 -6.99
N LYS A 208 -15.14 5.58 -7.50
CA LYS A 208 -14.65 4.21 -7.59
C LYS A 208 -14.99 3.57 -8.93
N VAL A 209 -14.00 2.86 -9.49
CA VAL A 209 -14.23 1.91 -10.57
C VAL A 209 -14.75 0.62 -9.95
N SER A 210 -15.95 0.20 -10.35
CA SER A 210 -16.57 -1.04 -9.90
C SER A 210 -15.77 -2.26 -10.35
N ASN A 211 -15.94 -3.40 -9.68
CA ASN A 211 -15.32 -4.67 -10.08
C ASN A 211 -15.62 -5.02 -11.56
N ASP A 212 -16.84 -4.74 -12.03
CA ASP A 212 -17.24 -4.99 -13.42
C ASP A 212 -16.44 -4.17 -14.46
N ASP A 213 -15.95 -2.99 -14.07
CA ASP A 213 -15.24 -2.09 -14.97
C ASP A 213 -13.71 -2.18 -14.82
N MET A 214 -13.21 -2.93 -13.84
CA MET A 214 -11.77 -3.06 -13.56
C MET A 214 -10.98 -3.59 -14.76
N PHE A 215 -11.54 -4.55 -15.51
CA PHE A 215 -10.93 -5.07 -16.73
C PHE A 215 -10.64 -3.94 -17.72
N TYR A 216 -11.62 -3.08 -17.98
CA TYR A 216 -11.47 -1.96 -18.91
C TYR A 216 -10.52 -0.90 -18.35
N PHE A 217 -10.62 -0.60 -17.06
CA PHE A 217 -9.73 0.36 -16.42
C PHE A 217 -8.26 -0.07 -16.49
N LYS A 218 -7.97 -1.35 -16.23
CA LYS A 218 -6.62 -1.91 -16.35
C LYS A 218 -6.06 -1.76 -17.77
N LEU A 219 -6.87 -1.97 -18.80
CA LEU A 219 -6.45 -1.74 -20.19
C LEU A 219 -6.08 -0.27 -20.46
N LEU A 220 -6.71 0.68 -19.76
CA LEU A 220 -6.43 2.12 -19.95
C LEU A 220 -5.15 2.58 -19.25
N VAL A 221 -4.88 2.04 -18.05
CA VAL A 221 -3.80 2.56 -17.18
C VAL A 221 -2.56 1.66 -17.12
N ASP A 222 -2.67 0.42 -17.57
CA ASP A 222 -1.60 -0.57 -17.55
C ASP A 222 -1.28 -1.10 -18.96
N LYS A 223 -0.04 -1.58 -19.14
CA LYS A 223 0.45 -2.19 -20.38
C LYS A 223 0.30 -3.71 -20.39
N TYR A 224 0.08 -4.30 -19.21
CA TYR A 224 -0.10 -5.72 -19.04
C TYR A 224 -1.49 -6.01 -18.49
N SER A 225 -2.24 -6.85 -19.20
CA SER A 225 -3.49 -7.39 -18.69
C SER A 225 -3.61 -8.84 -19.14
N ALA A 226 -3.74 -9.75 -18.17
CA ALA A 226 -4.02 -11.17 -18.36
C ALA A 226 -5.47 -11.53 -17.99
N GLY A 227 -6.28 -10.52 -17.66
CA GLY A 227 -7.67 -10.66 -17.23
C GLY A 227 -8.60 -11.10 -18.36
N THR A 228 -9.81 -11.52 -17.99
CA THR A 228 -10.85 -11.97 -18.93
C THR A 228 -12.18 -11.30 -18.64
N LYS A 229 -12.87 -10.85 -19.68
CA LYS A 229 -14.23 -10.28 -19.59
C LYS A 229 -15.17 -10.99 -20.55
N THR A 230 -16.31 -11.43 -20.04
CA THR A 230 -17.40 -11.93 -20.88
C THR A 230 -18.32 -10.79 -21.29
N VAL A 231 -18.56 -10.65 -22.58
CA VAL A 231 -19.47 -9.67 -23.18
C VAL A 231 -20.64 -10.40 -23.84
N LYS A 232 -21.79 -9.74 -23.88
CA LYS A 232 -22.98 -10.22 -24.63
C LYS A 232 -22.99 -9.54 -25.99
N LEU A 233 -23.18 -10.33 -27.04
CA LEU A 233 -23.28 -9.87 -28.43
C LEU A 233 -24.52 -10.51 -29.04
N ASP A 234 -25.56 -9.72 -29.31
CA ASP A 234 -26.78 -10.14 -30.04
C ASP A 234 -27.40 -11.49 -29.59
N GLY A 235 -27.40 -11.76 -28.28
CA GLY A 235 -27.94 -12.99 -27.68
C GLY A 235 -26.89 -14.05 -27.34
N ASP A 236 -25.70 -13.97 -27.95
CA ASP A 236 -24.57 -14.84 -27.68
C ASP A 236 -23.61 -14.25 -26.63
N ARG A 237 -22.72 -15.11 -26.11
CA ARG A 237 -21.68 -14.73 -25.13
C ARG A 237 -20.31 -14.95 -25.73
N ALA A 238 -19.47 -13.92 -25.71
CA ALA A 238 -18.06 -14.01 -26.07
C ALA A 238 -17.19 -13.68 -24.86
N THR A 239 -16.08 -14.39 -24.69
CA THR A 239 -15.09 -14.09 -23.65
C THR A 239 -13.84 -13.50 -24.29
N ILE A 240 -13.51 -12.29 -23.88
CA ILE A 240 -12.31 -11.56 -24.30
C ILE A 240 -11.25 -11.80 -23.24
N LYS A 241 -10.07 -12.29 -23.65
CA LYS A 241 -8.88 -12.36 -22.81
C LYS A 241 -7.89 -11.30 -23.28
N SER A 242 -7.46 -10.44 -22.37
CA SER A 242 -6.34 -9.56 -22.67
C SER A 242 -5.03 -10.36 -22.64
N ILE A 243 -4.15 -10.08 -23.61
CA ILE A 243 -2.80 -10.66 -23.68
C ILE A 243 -1.75 -9.56 -23.50
N ARG A 244 -1.95 -8.43 -24.19
CA ARG A 244 -1.09 -7.24 -24.16
C ARG A 244 -1.94 -6.01 -24.46
N SER A 245 -1.67 -4.90 -23.78
CA SER A 245 -2.29 -3.61 -24.07
C SER A 245 -1.20 -2.55 -24.31
N GLU A 246 -1.44 -1.65 -25.26
CA GLU A 246 -0.60 -0.48 -25.46
C GLU A 246 -1.46 0.79 -25.57
N ASN A 247 -1.13 1.78 -24.74
CA ASN A 247 -1.99 2.93 -24.51
C ASN A 247 -1.20 4.17 -24.94
N LYS A 248 -1.71 4.93 -25.91
CA LYS A 248 -1.12 6.19 -26.38
C LYS A 248 -2.06 7.36 -26.10
N ILE A 249 -1.81 8.07 -25.00
CA ILE A 249 -2.64 9.21 -24.58
C ILE A 249 -2.05 10.51 -25.14
N LYS A 250 -2.84 11.29 -25.86
CA LYS A 250 -2.50 12.64 -26.32
C LYS A 250 -3.30 13.66 -25.52
N VAL A 251 -2.63 14.39 -24.63
CA VAL A 251 -3.27 15.45 -23.83
C VAL A 251 -3.14 16.78 -24.56
N SER A 252 -4.28 17.45 -24.84
CA SER A 252 -4.26 18.81 -25.40
C SER A 252 -4.15 19.85 -24.28
N LYS A 253 -3.29 20.86 -24.46
CA LYS A 253 -2.98 21.87 -23.42
C LYS A 253 -4.18 22.69 -22.95
N LYS A 254 -5.26 22.75 -23.73
CA LYS A 254 -6.43 23.62 -23.47
C LYS A 254 -7.25 23.19 -22.23
N ILE A 255 -7.11 21.94 -21.79
CA ILE A 255 -7.92 21.36 -20.70
C ILE A 255 -7.21 21.46 -19.34
N LEU A 256 -5.87 21.54 -19.30
CA LEU A 256 -5.08 21.45 -18.07
C LEU A 256 -5.15 22.69 -17.15
N LEU A 257 -5.62 23.83 -17.65
CA LEU A 257 -5.71 25.08 -16.89
C LEU A 257 -7.03 25.20 -16.09
N ALA A 258 -8.07 24.45 -16.45
CA ALA A 258 -9.38 24.53 -15.81
C ALA A 258 -9.47 23.71 -14.52
N SER A 259 -8.71 22.62 -14.38
CA SER A 259 -8.83 21.65 -13.28
C SER A 259 -8.05 22.01 -12.00
N ARG A 260 -7.44 23.20 -11.93
CA ARG A 260 -6.74 23.71 -10.73
C ARG A 260 -7.48 24.86 -10.03
N LEU A 261 -8.59 25.32 -10.60
CA LEU A 261 -9.35 26.49 -10.11
C LEU A 261 -10.67 26.11 -9.44
N THR A 262 -10.91 24.82 -9.20
CA THR A 262 -12.09 24.26 -8.51
C THR A 262 -11.63 23.17 -7.56
#